data_AF-A0A8X6W2I8-F1
#
_entry.id   AF-A0A8X6W2I8-F1
#
_cell.length_a   1.000
_cell.length_b   1.000
_cell.length_c   1.000
_cell.angle_alpha   90.00
_cell.angle_beta   90.00
_cell.angle_gamma   90.00
#
_symmetry.space_group_name_H-M   'P 1'
#
loop_
_entity.id
_entity.type
_entity.pdbx_description
1 polymer ?
#
loop_
_entity_poly.entity_id
_entity_poly.type
_entity_poly.pdbx_seq_one_letter_code
_entity_poly.pdbx_strand_id
1 'polypeptide(L)'
;MIKSIKILSLPVPTRSEKFNLFFQSLERAFLTKKINDEYKSEILINLLGERAHNVLLYIKKEELNDYEKLKPIVLREFQVTPRECLNSFKNAVKSSGETYIQFAARLTANFQYYCSLRKVNSFDFLCDLLISDKLFETLNKETATHIIIREAEDWFRPIDLAKECDIYISSRSGSRKETPIACGYTKDPFKNRPRNYKPKIKDSYPQNLERQNKNCYICSDSSHYARDCEKRFKPKESNGHIHNRKNANSLKVKSEKQKTMSSHNSSNT
;
A
#
# COMPACT_ATOMS: atom_id res chain seq x y z
N MET A 1 -35.39 -3.59 35.16
CA MET A 1 -34.03 -3.14 34.82
C MET A 1 -33.11 -4.28 34.35
N ILE A 2 -32.94 -5.38 35.08
CA ILE A 2 -32.04 -6.51 34.69
C ILE A 2 -32.43 -7.20 33.36
N LYS A 3 -33.71 -7.13 32.93
CA LYS A 3 -34.17 -7.73 31.67
C LYS A 3 -33.65 -7.00 30.42
N SER A 4 -33.29 -5.71 30.50
CA SER A 4 -32.85 -4.93 29.32
C SER A 4 -31.39 -5.20 28.94
N ILE A 5 -30.55 -5.51 29.93
CA ILE A 5 -29.10 -5.75 29.77
C ILE A 5 -28.84 -7.07 29.02
N LYS A 6 -29.70 -8.07 29.22
CA LYS A 6 -29.61 -9.37 28.51
C LYS A 6 -30.01 -9.30 27.02
N ILE A 7 -30.52 -8.17 26.55
CA ILE A 7 -31.14 -8.09 25.23
C ILE A 7 -30.08 -7.91 24.13
N LEU A 8 -28.92 -7.30 24.40
CA LEU A 8 -27.90 -7.05 23.39
C LEU A 8 -26.63 -7.86 23.66
N SER A 9 -26.58 -9.08 23.12
CA SER A 9 -25.35 -9.87 23.06
C SER A 9 -24.52 -9.46 21.84
N LEU A 10 -23.99 -8.24 21.84
CA LEU A 10 -23.05 -7.79 20.82
C LEU A 10 -21.62 -8.16 21.25
N PRO A 11 -20.85 -8.90 20.45
CA PRO A 11 -19.48 -9.22 20.79
C PRO A 11 -18.67 -7.93 20.79
N VAL A 12 -18.03 -7.63 21.94
CA VAL A 12 -17.14 -6.48 22.04
C VAL A 12 -15.87 -6.76 21.25
N PRO A 13 -15.47 -5.87 20.34
CA PRO A 13 -14.30 -6.11 19.53
C PRO A 13 -13.04 -6.15 20.38
N THR A 14 -12.15 -7.09 20.08
CA THR A 14 -10.83 -7.16 20.72
C THR A 14 -9.84 -6.17 20.12
N ARG A 15 -9.98 -5.85 18.83
CA ARG A 15 -9.13 -4.93 18.07
C ARG A 15 -9.82 -3.59 17.82
N SER A 16 -9.08 -2.51 17.96
CA SER A 16 -9.50 -1.11 17.75
C SER A 16 -10.18 -0.89 16.39
N GLU A 17 -9.67 -1.51 15.33
CA GLU A 17 -10.17 -1.39 13.94
C GLU A 17 -11.64 -1.78 13.79
N LYS A 18 -12.13 -2.66 14.67
CA LYS A 18 -13.49 -3.21 14.64
C LYS A 18 -14.49 -2.42 15.51
N PHE A 19 -14.03 -1.41 16.28
CA PHE A 19 -14.91 -0.64 17.16
C PHE A 19 -15.99 0.13 16.38
N ASN A 20 -15.69 0.59 15.17
CA ASN A 20 -16.66 1.35 14.38
C ASN A 20 -17.81 0.49 13.88
N LEU A 21 -17.49 -0.72 13.41
CA LEU A 21 -18.50 -1.73 13.09
C LEU A 21 -19.34 -2.10 14.31
N PHE A 22 -18.72 -2.18 15.48
CA PHE A 22 -19.43 -2.40 16.74
C PHE A 22 -20.39 -1.25 17.07
N PHE A 23 -19.96 0.01 16.99
CA PHE A 23 -20.84 1.16 17.26
C PHE A 23 -21.98 1.26 16.25
N GLN A 24 -21.73 1.04 14.96
CA GLN A 24 -22.81 0.97 13.96
C GLN A 24 -23.80 -0.15 14.26
N SER A 25 -23.32 -1.32 14.65
CA SER A 25 -24.16 -2.46 15.03
C SER A 25 -24.97 -2.16 16.29
N LEU A 26 -24.35 -1.51 17.28
CA LEU A 26 -24.94 -1.13 18.55
C LEU A 26 -26.04 -0.08 18.37
N GLU A 27 -25.78 0.97 17.61
CA GLU A 27 -26.75 2.03 17.31
C GLU A 27 -27.96 1.48 16.54
N ARG A 28 -27.70 0.62 15.53
CA ARG A 28 -28.77 -0.06 14.82
C ARG A 28 -29.61 -0.93 15.78
N ALA A 29 -28.96 -1.58 16.73
CA ALA A 29 -29.63 -2.35 17.77
C ALA A 29 -30.49 -1.46 18.69
N PHE A 30 -29.99 -0.30 19.11
CA PHE A 30 -30.73 0.66 19.91
C PHE A 30 -32.00 1.13 19.20
N LEU A 31 -31.89 1.46 17.90
CA LEU A 31 -33.02 1.85 17.06
C LEU A 31 -34.04 0.71 16.92
N THR A 32 -33.57 -0.49 16.57
CA THR A 32 -34.44 -1.66 16.32
C THR A 32 -35.24 -2.04 17.57
N LYS A 33 -34.62 -1.93 18.73
CA LYS A 33 -35.19 -2.35 20.01
C LYS A 33 -35.84 -1.20 20.78
N LYS A 34 -35.86 0.00 20.20
CA LYS A 34 -36.42 1.22 20.81
C LYS A 34 -35.92 1.45 22.23
N ILE A 35 -34.61 1.32 22.41
CA ILE A 35 -33.96 1.53 23.72
C ILE A 35 -34.03 3.02 24.05
N ASN A 36 -34.53 3.34 25.25
CA ASN A 36 -34.59 4.71 25.74
C ASN A 36 -33.18 5.29 25.97
N ASP A 37 -33.01 6.58 25.71
CA ASP A 37 -31.69 7.24 25.72
C ASP A 37 -31.00 7.15 27.08
N GLU A 38 -31.79 7.19 28.16
CA GLU A 38 -31.33 7.04 29.55
C GLU A 38 -30.58 5.73 29.83
N TYR A 39 -30.82 4.67 29.05
CA TYR A 39 -30.17 3.36 29.24
C TYR A 39 -29.00 3.12 28.28
N LYS A 40 -28.83 3.94 27.23
CA LYS A 40 -27.82 3.69 26.18
C LYS A 40 -26.39 3.72 26.74
N SER A 41 -26.09 4.67 27.62
CA SER A 41 -24.78 4.79 28.26
C SER A 41 -24.48 3.63 29.18
N GLU A 42 -25.44 3.26 30.04
CA GLU A 42 -25.32 2.11 30.94
C GLU A 42 -25.08 0.81 30.15
N ILE A 43 -25.82 0.60 29.06
CA ILE A 43 -25.64 -0.57 28.19
C ILE A 43 -24.26 -0.57 27.53
N LEU A 44 -23.78 0.58 27.04
CA LEU A 44 -22.45 0.68 26.43
C LEU A 44 -21.34 0.33 27.43
N ILE A 45 -21.38 0.88 28.64
CA ILE A 45 -20.39 0.62 29.70
C ILE A 45 -20.41 -0.86 30.08
N ASN A 46 -21.60 -1.44 30.28
CA ASN A 46 -21.75 -2.85 30.61
C ASN A 46 -21.23 -3.78 29.50
N LEU A 47 -21.46 -3.42 28.22
CA LEU A 47 -20.94 -4.18 27.08
C LEU A 47 -19.41 -4.17 27.08
N LEU A 48 -18.80 -2.99 27.19
CA LEU A 48 -17.34 -2.83 27.18
C LEU A 48 -16.66 -3.57 28.33
N GLY A 49 -17.36 -3.76 29.45
CA GLY A 49 -16.89 -4.53 30.60
C GLY A 49 -15.60 -3.96 31.18
N GLU A 50 -14.57 -4.80 31.34
CA GLU A 50 -13.26 -4.36 31.85
C GLU A 50 -12.62 -3.25 31.00
N ARG A 51 -12.89 -3.22 29.69
CA ARG A 51 -12.36 -2.18 28.79
C ARG A 51 -12.97 -0.80 29.07
N ALA A 52 -14.14 -0.74 29.71
CA ALA A 52 -14.72 0.52 30.13
C ALA A 52 -13.90 1.20 31.24
N HIS A 53 -13.14 0.45 32.05
CA HIS A 53 -12.46 1.02 33.22
C HIS A 53 -11.49 2.14 32.86
N ASN A 54 -10.70 1.98 31.80
CA ASN A 54 -9.77 3.03 31.36
C ASN A 54 -10.52 4.30 30.92
N VAL A 55 -11.67 4.14 30.26
CA VAL A 55 -12.50 5.27 29.82
C VAL A 55 -13.14 5.96 31.03
N LEU A 56 -13.66 5.19 31.99
CA LEU A 56 -14.35 5.67 33.19
C LEU A 56 -13.46 6.52 34.10
N LEU A 57 -12.13 6.34 34.07
CA LEU A 57 -11.19 7.16 34.84
C LEU A 57 -11.21 8.64 34.45
N TYR A 58 -11.55 8.97 33.21
CA TYR A 58 -11.48 10.32 32.66
C TYR A 58 -12.84 10.98 32.44
N ILE A 59 -13.93 10.25 32.67
CA ILE A 59 -15.31 10.72 32.41
C ILE A 59 -15.88 11.39 33.66
N LYS A 60 -16.49 12.58 33.47
CA LYS A 60 -17.24 13.21 34.55
C LYS A 60 -18.61 12.56 34.72
N LYS A 61 -19.16 12.58 35.94
CA LYS A 61 -20.44 11.93 36.26
C LYS A 61 -21.59 12.38 35.35
N GLU A 62 -21.58 13.65 34.92
CA GLU A 62 -22.63 14.22 34.07
C GLU A 62 -22.56 13.72 32.61
N GLU A 63 -21.37 13.33 32.15
CA GLU A 63 -21.14 12.79 30.79
C GLU A 63 -21.46 11.29 30.71
N LEU A 64 -21.44 10.60 31.87
CA LEU A 64 -21.65 9.17 31.98
C LEU A 64 -23.10 8.74 31.69
N ASN A 65 -24.04 9.68 31.84
CA ASN A 65 -25.48 9.45 31.60
C ASN A 65 -25.93 9.87 30.20
N ASP A 66 -25.04 10.40 29.37
CA ASP A 66 -25.35 10.94 28.05
C ASP A 66 -24.57 10.16 26.97
N TYR A 67 -25.27 9.37 26.17
CA TYR A 67 -24.65 8.49 25.18
C TYR A 67 -23.88 9.28 24.12
N GLU A 68 -24.38 10.46 23.72
CA GLU A 68 -23.77 11.28 22.69
C GLU A 68 -22.46 11.92 23.18
N LYS A 69 -22.30 12.10 24.49
CA LYS A 69 -21.04 12.54 25.11
C LYS A 69 -20.10 11.37 25.41
N LEU A 70 -20.64 10.23 25.81
CA LEU A 70 -19.85 9.04 26.14
C LEU A 70 -19.22 8.40 24.90
N LYS A 71 -19.98 8.30 23.81
CA LYS A 71 -19.55 7.70 22.53
C LYS A 71 -18.22 8.29 22.02
N PRO A 72 -18.03 9.61 21.87
CA PRO A 72 -16.77 10.17 21.38
C PRO A 72 -15.60 9.94 22.35
N ILE A 73 -15.85 9.84 23.66
CA ILE A 73 -14.79 9.55 24.64
C ILE A 73 -14.33 8.10 24.51
N VAL A 74 -15.26 7.16 24.44
CA VAL A 74 -14.97 5.73 24.20
C VAL A 74 -14.30 5.56 22.85
N LEU A 75 -14.83 6.20 21.81
CA LEU A 75 -14.21 6.17 20.49
C LEU A 75 -12.79 6.69 20.60
N ARG A 76 -12.51 7.87 21.17
CA ARG A 76 -11.12 8.39 21.29
C ARG A 76 -10.14 7.39 21.91
N GLU A 77 -10.55 6.63 22.92
CA GLU A 77 -9.69 5.61 23.55
C GLU A 77 -9.40 4.42 22.62
N PHE A 78 -10.38 4.03 21.80
CA PHE A 78 -10.30 2.85 20.92
C PHE A 78 -10.17 3.18 19.43
N GLN A 79 -10.10 4.47 19.08
CA GLN A 79 -10.17 4.96 17.71
C GLN A 79 -8.82 4.76 17.05
N VAL A 80 -8.84 4.01 15.97
CA VAL A 80 -7.70 3.87 15.07
C VAL A 80 -7.50 5.19 14.34
N THR A 81 -6.24 5.62 14.21
CA THR A 81 -5.95 6.82 13.42
C THR A 81 -6.44 6.63 11.98
N PRO A 82 -6.84 7.70 11.26
CA PRO A 82 -7.29 7.56 9.88
C PRO A 82 -6.27 6.83 8.99
N ARG A 83 -4.98 7.02 9.27
CA ARG A 83 -3.88 6.42 8.53
C ARG A 83 -3.73 4.92 8.77
N GLU A 84 -3.84 4.49 10.02
CA GLU A 84 -3.89 3.06 10.35
C GLU A 84 -5.14 2.40 9.75
N CYS A 85 -6.28 3.10 9.73
CA CYS A 85 -7.50 2.61 9.08
C CYS A 85 -7.28 2.37 7.57
N LEU A 86 -6.66 3.33 6.87
CA LEU A 86 -6.30 3.18 5.46
C LEU A 86 -5.31 2.03 5.24
N ASN A 87 -4.29 1.90 6.10
CA ASN A 87 -3.33 0.80 6.03
C ASN A 87 -4.00 -0.55 6.26
N SER A 88 -4.93 -0.64 7.20
CA SER A 88 -5.71 -1.85 7.47
C SER A 88 -6.57 -2.24 6.26
N PHE A 89 -7.18 -1.25 5.59
CA PHE A 89 -7.91 -1.47 4.34
C PHE A 89 -6.99 -1.97 3.20
N LYS A 90 -5.86 -1.29 2.96
CA LYS A 90 -4.91 -1.65 1.88
C LYS A 90 -4.29 -3.02 2.07
N ASN A 91 -3.97 -3.38 3.31
CA ASN A 91 -3.31 -4.63 3.66
C ASN A 91 -4.30 -5.74 4.06
N ALA A 92 -5.60 -5.51 3.94
CA ALA A 92 -6.60 -6.49 4.31
C ALA A 92 -6.49 -7.73 3.42
N VAL A 93 -6.37 -8.90 4.06
CA VAL A 93 -6.41 -10.20 3.40
C VAL A 93 -7.66 -10.95 3.83
N LYS A 94 -8.26 -11.70 2.89
CA LYS A 94 -9.41 -12.58 3.15
C LYS A 94 -9.02 -13.67 4.15
N SER A 95 -9.84 -13.87 5.18
CA SER A 95 -9.60 -14.95 6.15
C SER A 95 -9.95 -16.32 5.57
N SER A 96 -9.36 -17.40 6.09
CA SER A 96 -9.59 -18.77 5.60
C SER A 96 -11.07 -19.18 5.63
N GLY A 97 -11.79 -18.85 6.70
CA GLY A 97 -13.23 -19.12 6.88
C GLY A 97 -14.19 -18.03 6.37
N GLU A 98 -13.69 -16.97 5.75
CA GLU A 98 -14.50 -15.85 5.25
C GLU A 98 -14.87 -16.07 3.77
N THR A 99 -16.13 -15.85 3.37
CA THR A 99 -16.52 -15.84 1.95
C THR A 99 -16.10 -14.53 1.29
N TYR A 100 -16.00 -14.48 -0.05
CA TYR A 100 -15.68 -13.23 -0.74
C TYR A 100 -16.75 -12.13 -0.54
N ILE A 101 -18.01 -12.50 -0.35
CA ILE A 101 -19.08 -11.56 -0.01
C ILE A 101 -18.82 -10.92 1.37
N GLN A 102 -18.47 -11.74 2.36
CA GLN A 102 -18.13 -11.25 3.70
C GLN A 102 -16.87 -10.38 3.66
N PHE A 103 -15.87 -10.76 2.87
CA PHE A 103 -14.65 -9.98 2.70
C PHE A 103 -14.92 -8.62 2.05
N ALA A 104 -15.72 -8.59 0.99
CA ALA A 104 -16.12 -7.34 0.33
C ALA A 104 -16.92 -6.43 1.29
N ALA A 105 -17.83 -6.99 2.09
CA ALA A 105 -18.56 -6.24 3.11
C ALA A 105 -17.61 -5.63 4.17
N ARG A 106 -16.60 -6.40 4.62
CA ARG A 106 -15.57 -5.92 5.55
C ARG A 106 -14.71 -4.81 4.95
N LEU A 107 -14.25 -4.98 3.70
CA LEU A 107 -13.49 -3.95 2.98
C LEU A 107 -14.30 -2.66 2.83
N THR A 108 -15.57 -2.78 2.44
CA THR A 108 -16.49 -1.65 2.26
C THR A 108 -16.65 -0.89 3.56
N ALA A 109 -16.92 -1.59 4.66
CA ALA A 109 -17.08 -0.95 5.96
C ALA A 109 -15.81 -0.25 6.45
N ASN A 110 -14.64 -0.89 6.27
CA ASN A 110 -13.36 -0.28 6.63
C ASN A 110 -13.09 1.00 5.82
N PHE A 111 -13.35 0.98 4.52
CA PHE A 111 -13.14 2.15 3.66
C PHE A 111 -14.14 3.26 3.96
N GLN A 112 -15.42 2.94 4.15
CA GLN A 112 -16.44 3.91 4.53
C GLN A 112 -16.10 4.57 5.88
N TYR A 113 -15.57 3.80 6.83
CA TYR A 113 -15.11 4.35 8.09
C TYR A 113 -13.88 5.25 7.93
N TYR A 114 -12.93 4.90 7.05
CA TYR A 114 -11.83 5.80 6.70
C TYR A 114 -12.36 7.13 6.12
N CYS A 115 -13.31 7.08 5.20
CA CYS A 115 -13.94 8.27 4.64
C CYS A 115 -14.66 9.12 5.69
N SER A 116 -15.32 8.50 6.67
CA SER A 116 -16.00 9.25 7.74
C SER A 116 -15.01 9.93 8.69
N LEU A 117 -13.88 9.28 9.01
CA LEU A 117 -12.78 9.87 9.75
C LEU A 117 -12.18 11.10 9.05
N ARG A 118 -12.11 11.05 7.72
CA ARG A 118 -11.65 12.15 6.84
C ARG A 118 -12.74 13.16 6.49
N LYS A 119 -13.95 12.98 7.05
CA LYS A 119 -15.12 13.86 6.85
C LYS A 119 -15.46 14.08 5.38
N VAL A 120 -15.28 13.04 4.55
CA VAL A 120 -15.63 13.07 3.12
C VAL A 120 -17.14 13.17 2.98
N ASN A 121 -17.63 14.19 2.27
CA ASN A 121 -19.06 14.47 2.12
C ASN A 121 -19.52 14.56 0.64
N SER A 122 -18.61 14.53 -0.32
CA SER A 122 -18.90 14.62 -1.75
C SER A 122 -17.99 13.70 -2.56
N PHE A 123 -18.37 13.45 -3.82
CA PHE A 123 -17.54 12.71 -4.76
C PHE A 123 -16.21 13.42 -5.02
N ASP A 124 -16.23 14.75 -5.14
CA ASP A 124 -15.01 15.54 -5.34
C ASP A 124 -14.06 15.41 -4.14
N PHE A 125 -14.59 15.44 -2.91
CA PHE A 125 -13.77 15.22 -1.70
C PHE A 125 -13.17 13.81 -1.66
N LEU A 126 -13.89 12.81 -2.18
CA LEU A 126 -13.38 11.45 -2.29
C LEU A 126 -12.24 11.38 -3.31
N CYS A 127 -12.40 12.02 -4.47
CA CYS A 127 -11.35 12.12 -5.49
C CYS A 127 -10.09 12.80 -4.93
N ASP A 128 -10.26 13.94 -4.25
CA ASP A 128 -9.17 14.64 -3.60
C ASP A 128 -8.46 13.76 -2.56
N LEU A 129 -9.22 13.04 -1.73
CA LEU A 129 -8.65 12.14 -0.72
C LEU A 129 -7.80 11.04 -1.36
N LEU A 130 -8.31 10.41 -2.42
CA LEU A 130 -7.60 9.36 -3.14
C LEU A 130 -6.31 9.88 -3.79
N ILE A 131 -6.34 11.09 -4.36
CA ILE A 131 -5.16 11.71 -4.97
C ILE A 131 -4.14 12.09 -3.89
N SER A 132 -4.57 12.69 -2.78
CA SER A 132 -3.69 13.03 -1.65
C SER A 132 -3.04 11.78 -1.05
N ASP A 133 -3.82 10.72 -0.83
CA ASP A 133 -3.29 9.45 -0.34
C ASP A 133 -2.28 8.86 -1.32
N LYS A 134 -2.54 8.95 -2.63
CA LYS A 134 -1.61 8.46 -3.64
C LYS A 134 -0.34 9.28 -3.71
N LEU A 135 -0.43 10.61 -3.63
CA LEU A 135 0.72 11.50 -3.57
C LEU A 135 1.56 11.19 -2.33
N PHE A 136 0.92 11.01 -1.19
CA PHE A 136 1.60 10.66 0.05
C PHE A 136 2.43 9.38 -0.09
N GLU A 137 1.89 8.33 -0.73
CA GLU A 137 2.62 7.06 -0.94
C GLU A 137 3.95 7.22 -1.69
N THR A 138 4.10 8.28 -2.48
CA THR A 138 5.32 8.56 -3.24
C THR A 138 6.40 9.27 -2.41
N LEU A 139 6.05 9.78 -1.22
CA LEU A 139 6.95 10.56 -0.39
C LEU A 139 8.00 9.67 0.27
N ASN A 140 9.23 10.20 0.36
CA ASN A 140 10.25 9.58 1.19
C ASN A 140 9.89 9.68 2.68
N LYS A 141 10.57 8.91 3.53
CA LYS A 141 10.28 8.83 4.97
C LYS A 141 10.32 10.19 5.67
N GLU A 142 11.27 11.06 5.29
CA GLU A 142 11.48 12.35 5.94
C GLU A 142 10.33 13.32 5.61
N THR A 143 9.99 13.47 4.33
CA THR A 143 8.87 14.31 3.89
C THR A 143 7.53 13.76 4.40
N ALA A 144 7.33 12.44 4.36
CA ALA A 144 6.14 11.80 4.92
C ALA A 144 5.96 12.12 6.43
N THR A 145 7.05 12.10 7.20
CA THR A 145 7.03 12.43 8.63
C THR A 145 6.63 13.89 8.86
N HIS A 146 7.20 14.81 8.07
CA HIS A 146 6.83 16.23 8.12
C HIS A 146 5.33 16.44 7.85
N ILE A 147 4.81 15.82 6.78
CA ILE A 147 3.38 15.91 6.46
C ILE A 147 2.51 15.34 7.59
N ILE A 148 2.87 14.19 8.16
CA ILE A 148 2.11 13.60 9.28
C ILE A 148 2.00 14.57 10.47
N ILE A 149 3.08 15.27 10.80
CA ILE A 149 3.08 16.26 11.89
C ILE A 149 2.16 17.45 11.56
N ARG A 150 2.14 17.88 10.30
CA ARG A 150 1.31 19.00 9.83
C ARG A 150 -0.17 18.63 9.72
N GLU A 151 -0.49 17.37 9.45
CA GLU A 151 -1.86 16.83 9.37
C GLU A 151 -2.45 16.44 10.75
N ALA A 152 -2.05 17.11 11.84
CA ALA A 152 -2.46 16.73 13.19
C ALA A 152 -3.98 16.73 13.40
N GLU A 153 -4.70 17.66 12.77
CA GLU A 153 -6.16 17.82 12.92
C GLU A 153 -6.95 17.52 11.65
N ASP A 154 -6.39 17.84 10.47
CA ASP A 154 -7.03 17.62 9.17
C ASP A 154 -6.01 17.25 8.08
N TRP A 155 -6.50 16.67 7.00
CA TRP A 155 -5.69 16.20 5.87
C TRP A 155 -5.57 17.25 4.77
N PHE A 156 -4.44 17.25 4.07
CA PHE A 156 -4.21 18.18 2.97
C PHE A 156 -4.91 17.74 1.68
N ARG A 157 -5.60 18.68 1.03
CA ARG A 157 -6.04 18.49 -0.36
C ARG A 157 -4.85 18.36 -1.30
N PRO A 158 -5.02 17.77 -2.50
CA PRO A 158 -3.88 17.40 -3.35
C PRO A 158 -2.90 18.54 -3.62
N ILE A 159 -3.41 19.72 -3.96
CA ILE A 159 -2.60 20.89 -4.28
C ILE A 159 -1.88 21.43 -3.04
N ASP A 160 -2.53 21.43 -1.88
CA ASP A 160 -1.93 21.94 -0.65
C ASP A 160 -0.90 20.97 -0.08
N LEU A 161 -1.13 19.67 -0.23
CA LEU A 161 -0.15 18.63 0.08
C LEU A 161 1.11 18.80 -0.78
N ALA A 162 0.94 19.01 -2.09
CA ALA A 162 2.05 19.24 -3.00
C ALA A 162 2.85 20.50 -2.63
N LYS A 163 2.17 21.62 -2.36
CA LYS A 163 2.82 22.86 -1.91
C LYS A 163 3.60 22.67 -0.62
N GLU A 164 3.01 21.98 0.37
CA GLU A 164 3.68 21.72 1.65
C GLU A 164 4.93 20.84 1.45
N CYS A 165 4.87 19.85 0.55
CA CYS A 165 6.03 19.06 0.17
C CYS A 165 7.11 19.93 -0.49
N ASP A 166 6.75 20.79 -1.44
CA ASP A 166 7.69 21.68 -2.13
C ASP A 166 8.36 22.67 -1.16
N ILE A 167 7.60 23.23 -0.21
CA ILE A 167 8.12 24.11 0.84
C ILE A 167 9.15 23.36 1.70
N TYR A 168 8.80 22.16 2.17
CA TYR A 168 9.69 21.35 2.99
C TYR A 168 10.98 20.98 2.23
N ILE A 169 10.85 20.51 1.00
CA ILE A 169 12.00 20.13 0.16
C ILE A 169 12.89 21.36 -0.13
N SER A 170 12.29 22.50 -0.48
CA SER A 170 13.02 23.75 -0.75
C SER A 170 13.76 24.27 0.47
N SER A 171 13.17 24.14 1.66
CA SER A 171 13.81 24.53 2.93
C SER A 171 15.06 23.69 3.24
N ARG A 172 15.10 22.44 2.75
CA ARG A 172 16.23 21.52 2.94
C ARG A 172 17.27 21.61 1.83
N SER A 173 16.86 21.88 0.59
CA SER A 173 17.79 22.08 -0.54
C SER A 173 18.61 23.36 -0.42
N GLY A 174 18.23 24.31 0.44
CA GLY A 174 19.09 25.41 0.88
C GLY A 174 20.39 24.96 1.60
N SER A 175 20.46 23.71 2.09
CA SER A 175 21.65 23.14 2.75
C SER A 175 22.42 22.13 1.89
N ARG A 176 21.93 21.81 0.68
CA ARG A 176 22.62 20.91 -0.25
C ARG A 176 22.47 21.50 -1.64
N LYS A 177 23.54 22.11 -2.16
CA LYS A 177 23.64 22.50 -3.57
C LYS A 177 23.55 21.24 -4.43
N GLU A 178 22.34 20.81 -4.74
CA GLU A 178 22.11 19.78 -5.73
C GLU A 178 22.33 20.42 -7.10
N THR A 179 23.40 19.98 -7.76
CA THR A 179 23.59 20.23 -9.19
C THR A 179 22.38 19.68 -9.93
N PRO A 180 21.73 20.45 -10.82
CA PRO A 180 20.54 19.98 -11.52
C PRO A 180 20.85 18.70 -12.27
N ILE A 181 20.09 17.64 -12.00
CA ILE A 181 19.99 16.49 -12.90
C ILE A 181 19.30 17.02 -14.16
N ALA A 182 20.09 17.37 -15.16
CA ALA A 182 19.60 17.79 -16.45
C ALA A 182 18.84 16.62 -17.09
N CYS A 183 17.51 16.78 -17.19
CA CYS A 183 16.67 15.96 -18.05
C CYS A 183 17.14 16.13 -19.50
N GLY A 184 17.22 15.02 -20.22
CA GLY A 184 17.90 14.91 -21.50
C GLY A 184 17.37 15.82 -22.60
N TYR A 185 18.27 16.64 -23.14
CA TYR A 185 18.30 16.96 -24.56
C TYR A 185 19.61 16.43 -25.12
N THR A 186 19.50 15.53 -26.09
CA THR A 186 20.63 14.99 -26.85
C THR A 186 21.40 16.14 -27.50
N LYS A 187 22.58 16.46 -26.96
CA LYS A 187 23.63 17.17 -27.68
C LYS A 187 24.88 16.32 -27.66
N ASP A 188 25.16 15.80 -28.85
CA ASP A 188 26.31 15.07 -29.32
C ASP A 188 27.64 15.51 -28.63
N PRO A 189 28.40 14.61 -27.96
CA PRO A 189 29.56 15.01 -27.16
C PRO A 189 30.87 15.16 -27.96
N PHE A 190 30.84 15.18 -29.31
CA PHE A 190 32.05 15.15 -30.14
C PHE A 190 32.49 16.46 -30.78
N LYS A 191 32.08 17.64 -30.30
CA LYS A 191 32.69 18.90 -30.74
C LYS A 191 32.98 19.82 -29.55
N ASN A 192 34.27 20.11 -29.38
CA ASN A 192 34.90 21.11 -28.52
C ASN A 192 35.48 20.60 -27.19
N ARG A 193 36.64 19.95 -27.28
CA ARG A 193 37.67 20.05 -26.23
C ARG A 193 38.84 20.92 -26.73
N PRO A 194 39.21 22.01 -26.05
CA PRO A 194 40.48 22.68 -26.30
C PRO A 194 41.65 21.75 -25.91
N ARG A 195 42.69 21.74 -26.76
CA ARG A 195 43.72 20.70 -26.83
C ARG A 195 44.73 20.66 -25.68
N ASN A 196 44.62 21.49 -24.65
CA ASN A 196 45.68 21.67 -23.64
C ASN A 196 45.18 21.77 -22.20
N TYR A 197 44.57 20.71 -21.66
CA TYR A 197 44.35 20.59 -20.21
C TYR A 197 44.86 19.26 -19.69
N LYS A 198 46.00 19.29 -18.97
CA LYS A 198 46.50 18.16 -18.17
C LYS A 198 45.94 18.29 -16.75
N PRO A 199 45.11 17.35 -16.25
CA PRO A 199 44.70 17.38 -14.86
C PRO A 199 45.86 16.89 -13.98
N LYS A 200 46.20 17.67 -12.94
CA LYS A 200 47.07 17.21 -11.84
C LYS A 200 46.30 16.18 -11.01
N ILE A 201 46.82 14.96 -10.93
CA ILE A 201 46.34 13.93 -10.01
C ILE A 201 46.79 14.34 -8.60
N LYS A 202 45.82 14.53 -7.68
CA LYS A 202 46.07 14.54 -6.24
C LYS A 202 45.76 13.15 -5.72
N ASP A 203 46.80 12.45 -5.30
CA ASP A 203 46.73 11.21 -4.56
C ASP A 203 46.16 11.45 -3.16
N SER A 204 45.13 10.67 -2.78
CA SER A 204 44.96 10.13 -1.41
C SER A 204 43.58 9.47 -1.25
N TYR A 205 43.50 8.15 -1.40
CA TYR A 205 42.60 7.29 -0.60
C TYR A 205 43.27 5.91 -0.42
N PRO A 206 43.09 5.23 0.74
CA PRO A 206 44.03 4.25 1.25
C PRO A 206 43.98 2.90 0.51
N GLN A 207 45.16 2.28 0.43
CA GLN A 207 45.36 0.88 0.05
C GLN A 207 44.67 -0.06 1.04
N ASN A 208 43.76 -0.88 0.54
CA ASN A 208 43.71 -2.32 0.79
C ASN A 208 42.50 -2.92 0.08
N LEU A 209 42.72 -3.58 -1.05
CA LEU A 209 41.92 -4.70 -1.53
C LEU A 209 42.83 -5.53 -2.44
N GLU A 210 42.94 -6.80 -2.10
CA GLU A 210 43.89 -7.79 -2.59
C GLU A 210 43.98 -7.80 -4.12
N ARG A 211 45.22 -7.87 -4.61
CA ARG A 211 45.54 -8.05 -6.03
C ARG A 211 45.09 -9.44 -6.48
N GLN A 212 43.82 -9.59 -6.84
CA GLN A 212 43.39 -10.74 -7.64
C GLN A 212 43.83 -10.53 -9.10
N ASN A 213 44.60 -11.51 -9.57
CA ASN A 213 45.30 -11.57 -10.85
C ASN A 213 44.35 -11.24 -12.01
N LYS A 214 44.60 -10.12 -12.71
CA LYS A 214 43.75 -9.62 -13.79
C LYS A 214 44.14 -10.28 -15.10
N ASN A 215 43.83 -11.56 -15.22
CA ASN A 215 43.99 -12.29 -16.47
C ASN A 215 42.80 -12.01 -17.40
N CYS A 216 43.07 -11.91 -18.69
CA CYS A 216 42.08 -11.85 -19.75
C CYS A 216 41.18 -13.08 -19.69
N TYR A 217 39.89 -12.93 -19.41
CA TYR A 217 38.96 -14.08 -19.34
C TYR A 217 38.65 -14.72 -20.72
N ILE A 218 39.20 -14.20 -21.83
CA ILE A 218 39.02 -14.74 -23.18
C ILE A 218 40.16 -15.69 -23.56
N CYS A 219 41.40 -15.43 -23.13
CA CYS A 219 42.57 -16.26 -23.44
C CYS A 219 43.39 -16.68 -22.21
N SER A 220 42.96 -16.29 -21.02
CA SER A 220 43.58 -16.53 -19.71
C SER A 220 44.99 -15.94 -19.52
N ASP A 221 45.45 -15.09 -20.44
CA ASP A 221 46.74 -14.39 -20.40
C ASP A 221 46.69 -13.19 -19.44
N SER A 222 47.75 -12.95 -18.67
CA SER A 222 47.86 -11.85 -17.69
C SER A 222 48.39 -10.54 -18.27
N SER A 223 48.82 -10.53 -19.54
CA SER A 223 49.43 -9.37 -20.21
C SER A 223 48.42 -8.28 -20.61
N HIS A 224 47.13 -8.59 -20.69
CA HIS A 224 46.09 -7.67 -21.16
C HIS A 224 44.72 -7.99 -20.54
N TYR A 225 43.79 -7.03 -20.61
CA TYR A 225 42.39 -7.28 -20.23
C TYR A 225 41.59 -7.81 -21.41
N ALA A 226 40.51 -8.54 -21.15
CA ALA A 226 39.66 -9.11 -22.20
C ALA A 226 39.09 -8.11 -23.22
N ARG A 227 38.94 -6.83 -22.82
CA ARG A 227 38.53 -5.77 -23.74
C ARG A 227 39.56 -5.49 -24.84
N ASP A 228 40.83 -5.75 -24.54
CA ASP A 228 42.01 -5.49 -25.38
C ASP A 228 42.56 -6.80 -25.99
N CYS A 229 41.78 -7.90 -25.93
CA CYS A 229 42.19 -9.21 -26.43
C CYS A 229 41.98 -9.34 -27.94
N GLU A 230 43.05 -9.62 -28.68
CA GLU A 230 43.03 -9.79 -30.15
C GLU A 230 42.14 -10.97 -30.60
N LYS A 231 41.91 -11.97 -29.73
CA LYS A 231 41.05 -13.13 -30.05
C LYS A 231 39.55 -12.84 -29.95
N ARG A 232 39.15 -11.63 -29.54
CA ARG A 232 37.75 -11.25 -29.29
C ARG A 232 36.86 -11.30 -30.54
N PHE A 233 37.42 -11.25 -31.75
CA PHE A 233 36.66 -11.14 -33.00
C PHE A 233 36.91 -12.25 -34.03
N LYS A 234 37.41 -13.44 -33.64
CA LYS A 234 37.44 -14.60 -34.57
C LYS A 234 36.13 -15.41 -34.49
N PRO A 235 35.50 -15.78 -35.62
CA PRO A 235 34.30 -16.62 -35.60
C PRO A 235 34.67 -18.03 -35.13
N LYS A 236 33.84 -18.63 -34.26
CA LYS A 236 34.00 -20.01 -33.81
C LYS A 236 33.61 -20.96 -34.94
N GLU A 237 34.55 -21.80 -35.37
CA GLU A 237 34.23 -23.00 -36.16
C GLU A 237 33.42 -23.99 -35.31
N SER A 238 32.45 -24.62 -35.97
CA SER A 238 31.49 -25.56 -35.41
C SER A 238 32.14 -26.87 -34.95
N ASN A 239 31.79 -27.34 -33.76
CA ASN A 239 31.59 -28.77 -33.52
C ASN A 239 30.43 -28.97 -32.53
N GLY A 240 29.49 -29.82 -32.93
CA GLY A 240 28.13 -29.83 -32.43
C GLY A 240 27.91 -30.61 -31.13
N HIS A 241 26.78 -30.29 -30.49
CA HIS A 241 25.81 -31.30 -30.09
C HIS A 241 24.41 -30.68 -30.01
N ILE A 242 23.51 -31.26 -30.79
CA ILE A 242 22.08 -30.93 -30.88
C ILE A 242 21.35 -31.58 -29.70
N HIS A 243 20.46 -30.86 -29.01
CA HIS A 243 19.14 -31.40 -28.65
C HIS A 243 18.04 -30.32 -28.65
N ASN A 244 17.27 -30.40 -29.72
CA ASN A 244 15.94 -29.86 -30.07
C ASN A 244 15.09 -29.18 -28.98
N ARG A 245 14.72 -27.92 -29.24
CA ARG A 245 13.36 -27.41 -28.98
C ARG A 245 12.49 -27.72 -30.19
N LYS A 246 11.52 -28.64 -30.05
CA LYS A 246 10.44 -28.78 -31.03
C LYS A 246 9.34 -27.78 -30.68
N ASN A 247 9.21 -26.75 -31.53
CA ASN A 247 7.94 -26.06 -31.73
C ASN A 247 7.54 -26.38 -33.17
N ALA A 248 6.50 -27.20 -33.35
CA ALA A 248 5.99 -27.58 -34.66
C ALA A 248 4.53 -27.15 -34.73
N ASN A 249 4.28 -26.14 -35.57
CA ASN A 249 2.98 -25.94 -36.18
C ASN A 249 3.11 -26.27 -37.67
N SER A 250 2.12 -27.04 -38.14
CA SER A 250 1.58 -27.13 -39.51
C SER A 250 1.87 -28.39 -40.35
N LEU A 251 0.74 -28.98 -40.77
CA LEU A 251 0.47 -29.87 -41.93
C LEU A 251 0.78 -31.36 -41.69
N LYS A 252 -0.09 -32.35 -41.95
CA LYS A 252 -1.28 -32.50 -42.81
C LYS A 252 -1.95 -33.84 -42.38
N VAL A 253 -3.28 -33.88 -42.19
CA VAL A 253 -4.26 -34.58 -43.07
C VAL A 253 -4.21 -36.12 -43.09
N LYS A 254 -5.38 -36.74 -42.78
CA LYS A 254 -5.79 -38.17 -42.75
C LYS A 254 -5.37 -38.89 -41.45
N SER A 255 -6.20 -39.50 -40.61
CA SER A 255 -7.57 -40.06 -40.57
C SER A 255 -8.24 -39.54 -39.26
N GLU A 256 -9.53 -39.63 -38.93
CA GLU A 256 -10.66 -40.47 -39.27
C GLU A 256 -11.93 -39.64 -39.04
N LYS A 257 -12.76 -39.51 -40.06
CA LYS A 257 -14.21 -39.43 -39.87
C LYS A 257 -14.64 -40.81 -39.37
N GLN A 258 -15.13 -40.91 -38.14
CA GLN A 258 -16.29 -41.72 -37.76
C GLN A 258 -16.51 -41.61 -36.25
N LYS A 259 -17.41 -40.70 -35.86
CA LYS A 259 -18.46 -40.87 -34.84
C LYS A 259 -19.01 -39.52 -34.42
N THR A 260 -19.80 -38.93 -35.29
CA THR A 260 -20.99 -38.16 -34.92
C THR A 260 -21.95 -38.17 -36.11
N MET A 261 -23.24 -38.32 -35.80
CA MET A 261 -24.40 -38.53 -36.68
C MET A 261 -24.74 -39.99 -37.01
N SER A 262 -25.25 -40.70 -36.00
CA SER A 262 -26.57 -41.32 -36.17
C SER A 262 -27.61 -40.38 -35.54
N SER A 263 -28.20 -39.52 -36.37
CA SER A 263 -29.49 -38.94 -36.08
C SER A 263 -30.56 -39.82 -36.73
N HIS A 264 -31.61 -40.08 -35.96
CA HIS A 264 -32.98 -40.38 -36.39
C HIS A 264 -33.40 -41.85 -36.56
N ASN A 265 -34.15 -42.30 -35.55
CA ASN A 265 -35.51 -42.85 -35.60
C ASN A 265 -35.92 -43.04 -34.11
N SER A 266 -37.06 -42.63 -33.56
CA SER A 266 -38.38 -42.39 -34.11
C SER A 266 -39.20 -41.50 -33.14
N SER A 267 -40.14 -40.74 -33.70
CA SER A 267 -41.33 -40.25 -33.00
C SER A 267 -42.41 -41.36 -32.93
N ASN A 268 -43.37 -41.15 -32.03
CA ASN A 268 -44.66 -41.85 -31.83
C ASN A 268 -44.65 -43.17 -31.03
N THR A 269 -45.09 -43.10 -29.77
CA THR A 269 -46.48 -43.37 -29.33
C THR A 269 -46.73 -42.71 -27.98
#